data_AF-A0A2V5PUR3-F1
#
_entry.id   AF-A0A2V5PUR3-F1
#
_cell.length_a   1.000
_cell.length_b   1.000
_cell.length_c   1.000
_cell.angle_alpha   90.00
_cell.angle_beta   90.00
_cell.angle_gamma   90.00
#
_symmetry.space_group_name_H-M   'P 1'
#
loop_
_entity.id
_entity.type
_entity.pdbx_description
1 polymer ?
#
loop_
_entity_poly.entity_id
_entity_poly.type
_entity_poly.pdbx_seq_one_letter_code
_entity_poly.pdbx_strand_id
1 'polypeptide(L)'
;MGRRVQIVLLAVAPATGLWAAQSRTQLPSLDEIVQSKADLWGEAAMREPNGATYEFFEGLLPPPRYVNADFRFYPIVLSAPNAKVKARLISNGSGINLRGGARSWNDVGTPVLFRVGPDEFAFGGDRERLSHPTLAEGYLPIVEIRYQGRIPFSGPRPQRAPEHYRLEAFASTDPALAENGIVLVKFSLAAGTNGIITVQVDSRPVKFSEGKITDESGHVLVYFDETWTWERGRAHARIGTNRSATVAIPTKLVAGDIGRLTSAPKGFNYEEQRQKCVRTWKELLAQGMN
;
A
#
# COMPACT_ATOMS: atom_id res chain seq x y z
N MET A 1 -29.98 73.93 -38.55
CA MET A 1 -28.94 73.07 -37.91
C MET A 1 -29.64 71.92 -37.21
N GLY A 2 -29.56 70.71 -37.77
CA GLY A 2 -30.14 69.50 -37.17
C GLY A 2 -29.42 68.29 -37.72
N ARG A 3 -28.37 67.85 -37.01
CA ARG A 3 -27.56 66.68 -37.39
C ARG A 3 -28.37 65.41 -37.13
N ARG A 4 -28.57 64.61 -38.18
CA ARG A 4 -29.08 63.23 -38.09
C ARG A 4 -27.96 62.32 -37.58
N VAL A 5 -28.23 61.59 -36.50
CA VAL A 5 -27.36 60.54 -35.97
C VAL A 5 -27.66 59.25 -36.72
N GLN A 6 -26.64 58.64 -37.33
CA GLN A 6 -26.71 57.35 -38.00
C GLN A 6 -26.33 56.28 -36.97
N ILE A 7 -27.28 55.41 -36.61
CA ILE A 7 -27.03 54.24 -35.76
C ILE A 7 -26.54 53.11 -36.67
N VAL A 8 -25.31 52.63 -36.43
CA VAL A 8 -24.76 51.44 -37.08
C VAL A 8 -25.20 50.23 -36.26
N LEU A 9 -26.05 49.37 -36.84
CA LEU A 9 -26.31 48.03 -36.30
C LEU A 9 -25.12 47.13 -36.64
N LEU A 10 -24.37 46.68 -35.62
CA LEU A 10 -23.49 45.52 -35.75
C LEU A 10 -24.34 44.25 -35.71
N ALA A 11 -24.36 43.51 -36.82
CA ALA A 11 -24.88 42.16 -36.85
C ALA A 11 -23.89 41.21 -36.15
N VAL A 12 -24.26 40.69 -34.98
CA VAL A 12 -23.55 39.58 -34.33
C VAL A 12 -24.05 38.29 -34.95
N ALA A 13 -23.24 37.66 -35.80
CA ALA A 13 -23.50 36.32 -36.29
C ALA A 13 -23.38 35.32 -35.12
N PRO A 14 -24.33 34.39 -34.93
CA PRO A 14 -24.16 33.33 -33.95
C PRO A 14 -23.09 32.37 -34.48
N ALA A 15 -21.96 32.30 -33.78
CA ALA A 15 -20.99 31.23 -33.97
C ALA A 15 -21.65 29.92 -33.54
N THR A 16 -22.23 29.20 -34.51
CA THR A 16 -22.61 27.81 -34.34
C THR A 16 -21.33 27.01 -34.11
N GLY A 17 -20.97 26.81 -32.84
CA GLY A 17 -19.97 25.86 -32.44
C GLY A 17 -20.44 24.47 -32.85
N LEU A 18 -20.02 24.03 -34.03
CA LEU A 18 -19.93 22.62 -34.38
C LEU A 18 -18.92 22.01 -33.40
N TRP A 19 -19.39 21.60 -32.23
CA TRP A 19 -18.71 20.54 -31.49
C TRP A 19 -18.79 19.31 -32.38
N ALA A 20 -17.70 19.06 -33.09
CA ALA A 20 -17.47 17.77 -33.70
C ALA A 20 -17.66 16.74 -32.57
N ALA A 21 -18.73 15.97 -32.65
CA ALA A 21 -18.80 14.69 -31.98
C ALA A 21 -17.67 13.87 -32.59
N GLN A 22 -16.47 13.96 -31.99
CA GLN A 22 -15.39 13.04 -32.28
C GLN A 22 -15.99 11.66 -32.09
N SER A 23 -16.06 10.90 -33.18
CA SER A 23 -16.36 9.48 -33.14
C SER A 23 -15.46 8.89 -32.06
N ARG A 24 -16.04 8.47 -30.92
CA ARG A 24 -15.27 7.68 -29.95
C ARG A 24 -14.74 6.50 -30.74
N THR A 25 -13.44 6.47 -30.95
CA THR A 25 -12.77 5.35 -31.60
C THR A 25 -13.26 4.11 -30.88
N GLN A 26 -13.88 3.18 -31.61
CA GLN A 26 -14.41 1.97 -31.02
C GLN A 26 -13.28 1.29 -30.26
N LEU A 27 -13.44 1.17 -28.93
CA LEU A 27 -12.40 0.61 -28.09
C LEU A 27 -12.24 -0.88 -28.44
N PRO A 28 -11.00 -1.42 -28.43
CA PRO A 28 -10.76 -2.83 -28.70
C PRO A 28 -11.60 -3.71 -27.76
N SER A 29 -12.03 -4.86 -28.25
CA SER A 29 -12.68 -5.89 -27.45
C SER A 29 -11.68 -6.59 -26.52
N LEU A 30 -12.20 -7.32 -25.54
CA LEU A 30 -11.39 -8.13 -24.61
C LEU A 30 -10.52 -9.14 -25.38
N ASP A 31 -11.08 -9.80 -26.39
CA ASP A 31 -10.36 -10.81 -27.18
C ASP A 31 -9.20 -10.18 -27.97
N GLU A 32 -9.42 -9.01 -28.58
CA GLU A 32 -8.38 -8.27 -29.30
C GLU A 32 -7.23 -7.88 -28.35
N ILE A 33 -7.54 -7.44 -27.13
CA ILE A 33 -6.51 -7.06 -26.15
C ILE A 33 -5.71 -8.26 -25.68
N VAL A 34 -6.38 -9.35 -25.32
CA VAL A 34 -5.71 -10.58 -24.87
C VAL A 34 -4.78 -11.12 -25.96
N GLN A 35 -5.16 -11.00 -27.23
CA GLN A 35 -4.33 -11.43 -28.37
C GLN A 35 -3.19 -10.44 -28.69
N SER A 36 -3.41 -9.14 -28.50
CA SER A 36 -2.45 -8.09 -28.88
C SER A 36 -1.14 -8.14 -28.10
N LYS A 37 -1.15 -8.70 -26.88
CA LYS A 37 -0.05 -8.63 -25.91
C LYS A 37 0.37 -7.20 -25.54
N ALA A 38 -0.49 -6.20 -25.82
CA ALA A 38 -0.32 -4.80 -25.49
C ALA A 38 -1.50 -4.31 -24.64
N ASP A 39 -1.30 -3.26 -23.84
CA ASP A 39 -2.37 -2.65 -23.04
C ASP A 39 -3.13 -1.60 -23.86
N LEU A 40 -3.89 -2.06 -24.87
CA LEU A 40 -4.59 -1.15 -25.78
C LEU A 40 -5.65 -0.29 -25.08
N TRP A 41 -6.28 -0.80 -24.00
CA TRP A 41 -7.20 -0.01 -23.19
C TRP A 41 -6.47 1.02 -22.34
N GLY A 42 -5.33 0.69 -21.74
CA GLY A 42 -4.51 1.64 -21.01
C GLY A 42 -4.00 2.77 -21.90
N GLU A 43 -3.53 2.45 -23.11
CA GLU A 43 -3.12 3.47 -24.08
C GLU A 43 -4.28 4.37 -24.52
N ALA A 44 -5.46 3.79 -24.75
CA ALA A 44 -6.65 4.57 -25.07
C ALA A 44 -7.06 5.47 -23.90
N ALA A 45 -7.02 4.97 -22.67
CA ALA A 45 -7.32 5.71 -21.46
C ALA A 45 -6.36 6.90 -21.25
N MET A 46 -5.08 6.75 -21.57
CA MET A 46 -4.11 7.84 -21.49
C MET A 46 -4.35 8.96 -22.51
N ARG A 47 -5.08 8.67 -23.60
CA ARG A 47 -5.46 9.67 -24.61
C ARG A 47 -6.74 10.44 -24.25
N GLU A 48 -7.49 10.00 -23.22
CA GLU A 48 -8.71 10.69 -22.80
C GLU A 48 -8.39 12.09 -22.24
N PRO A 49 -9.09 13.14 -22.71
CA PRO A 49 -8.95 14.48 -22.14
C PRO A 49 -9.30 14.48 -20.65
N ASN A 50 -8.37 14.91 -19.81
CA ASN A 50 -8.47 14.91 -18.34
C ASN A 50 -8.38 13.51 -17.68
N GLY A 51 -7.94 12.50 -18.42
CA GLY A 51 -7.80 11.12 -17.94
C GLY A 51 -9.11 10.33 -18.00
N ALA A 52 -8.99 9.01 -18.10
CA ALA A 52 -10.14 8.12 -18.18
C ALA A 52 -10.98 8.12 -16.89
N THR A 53 -12.30 8.21 -17.05
CA THR A 53 -13.25 8.13 -15.94
C THR A 53 -13.72 6.70 -15.70
N TYR A 54 -14.53 6.47 -14.66
CA TYR A 54 -15.18 5.17 -14.45
C TYR A 54 -16.01 4.73 -15.66
N GLU A 55 -16.77 5.67 -16.24
CA GLU A 55 -17.66 5.45 -17.39
C GLU A 55 -16.87 5.05 -18.64
N PHE A 56 -15.59 5.42 -18.76
CA PHE A 56 -14.71 4.92 -19.81
C PHE A 56 -14.50 3.41 -19.70
N PHE A 57 -14.32 2.88 -18.48
CA PHE A 57 -14.02 1.46 -18.24
C PHE A 57 -15.26 0.59 -18.04
N GLU A 58 -16.41 1.18 -17.69
CA GLU A 58 -17.64 0.44 -17.32
C GLU A 58 -18.07 -0.56 -18.40
N GLY A 59 -17.98 -0.18 -19.67
CA GLY A 59 -18.33 -1.06 -20.80
C GLY A 59 -17.22 -2.04 -21.23
N LEU A 60 -16.00 -1.88 -20.71
CA LEU A 60 -14.83 -2.67 -21.10
C LEU A 60 -14.66 -3.91 -20.22
N LEU A 61 -14.99 -3.77 -18.94
CA LEU A 61 -14.77 -4.81 -17.94
C LEU A 61 -16.09 -5.42 -17.47
N PRO A 62 -16.13 -6.73 -17.20
CA PRO A 62 -17.30 -7.31 -16.56
C PRO A 62 -17.52 -6.63 -15.20
N PRO A 63 -18.78 -6.55 -14.73
CA PRO A 63 -19.08 -5.95 -13.44
C PRO A 63 -18.28 -6.66 -12.33
N PRO A 64 -17.79 -5.93 -11.32
CA PRO A 64 -17.03 -6.51 -10.23
C PRO A 64 -17.76 -7.70 -9.60
N ARG A 65 -17.12 -8.87 -9.61
CA ARG A 65 -17.60 -10.06 -8.88
C ARG A 65 -16.88 -10.12 -7.54
N TYR A 66 -17.55 -10.61 -6.49
CA TYR A 66 -16.98 -10.81 -5.14
C TYR A 66 -16.59 -9.53 -4.39
N VAL A 67 -17.41 -8.47 -4.52
CA VAL A 67 -17.29 -7.22 -3.74
C VAL A 67 -17.85 -7.33 -2.31
N ASN A 68 -18.04 -8.55 -1.80
CA ASN A 68 -18.65 -8.84 -0.50
C ASN A 68 -17.64 -9.05 0.63
N ALA A 69 -16.35 -8.80 0.39
CA ALA A 69 -15.37 -8.85 1.46
C ALA A 69 -15.61 -7.71 2.45
N ASP A 70 -15.47 -7.98 3.76
CA ASP A 70 -15.71 -7.02 4.85
C ASP A 70 -14.62 -5.94 4.96
N PHE A 71 -13.81 -5.77 3.92
CA PHE A 71 -12.76 -4.78 3.88
C PHE A 71 -13.35 -3.38 3.79
N ARG A 72 -13.41 -2.70 4.94
CA ARG A 72 -13.61 -1.25 4.99
C ARG A 72 -12.49 -0.47 4.27
N PHE A 73 -11.30 -1.05 4.17
CA PHE A 73 -10.12 -0.50 3.53
C PHE A 73 -9.57 -1.50 2.52
N TYR A 74 -9.36 -1.07 1.28
CA TYR A 74 -8.97 -1.97 0.19
C TYR A 74 -7.56 -2.56 0.40
N PRO A 75 -7.30 -3.81 -0.03
CA PRO A 75 -5.98 -4.41 -0.02
C PRO A 75 -5.13 -3.87 -1.18
N ILE A 76 -3.89 -3.50 -0.89
CA ILE A 76 -2.82 -3.22 -1.84
C ILE A 76 -2.01 -4.50 -1.98
N VAL A 77 -2.00 -5.06 -3.18
CA VAL A 77 -1.26 -6.30 -3.48
C VAL A 77 0.21 -5.98 -3.60
N LEU A 78 1.05 -6.63 -2.79
CA LEU A 78 2.51 -6.53 -2.83
C LEU A 78 3.08 -7.84 -3.37
N SER A 79 3.95 -7.73 -4.39
CA SER A 79 4.58 -8.89 -5.03
C SER A 79 5.91 -8.49 -5.65
N ALA A 80 6.87 -9.40 -5.64
CA ALA A 80 8.02 -9.29 -6.53
C ALA A 80 7.59 -9.52 -7.99
N PRO A 81 8.37 -9.03 -8.97
CA PRO A 81 8.15 -9.32 -10.38
C PRO A 81 8.04 -10.82 -10.64
N ASN A 82 7.02 -11.25 -11.39
CA ASN A 82 6.76 -12.64 -11.76
C ASN A 82 6.56 -13.65 -10.61
N ALA A 83 6.56 -13.18 -9.35
CA ALA A 83 6.35 -14.06 -8.22
C ALA A 83 4.92 -14.62 -8.18
N LYS A 84 4.82 -15.89 -7.78
CA LYS A 84 3.54 -16.60 -7.63
C LYS A 84 2.87 -16.30 -6.30
N VAL A 85 3.63 -15.84 -5.31
CA VAL A 85 3.14 -15.51 -3.97
C VAL A 85 2.97 -14.01 -3.85
N LYS A 86 1.82 -13.60 -3.35
CA LYS A 86 1.44 -12.20 -3.19
C LYS A 86 0.94 -11.96 -1.77
N ALA A 87 1.38 -10.86 -1.19
CA ALA A 87 0.90 -10.38 0.10
C ALA A 87 -0.13 -9.26 -0.10
N ARG A 88 -0.87 -8.93 0.96
CA ARG A 88 -1.82 -7.81 0.97
C ARG A 88 -1.51 -6.85 2.10
N LEU A 89 -1.14 -5.62 1.78
CA LEU A 89 -1.14 -4.51 2.73
C LEU A 89 -2.52 -3.87 2.75
N ILE A 90 -3.13 -3.64 3.90
CA ILE A 90 -4.40 -2.91 3.95
C ILE A 90 -4.12 -1.41 3.77
N SER A 91 -4.90 -0.73 2.92
CA SER A 91 -4.67 0.67 2.52
C SER A 91 -4.71 1.71 3.65
N ASN A 92 -5.21 1.37 4.83
CA ASN A 92 -5.06 2.22 6.01
C ASN A 92 -3.78 1.95 6.82
N GLY A 93 -2.96 0.99 6.41
CA GLY A 93 -1.75 0.58 7.14
C GLY A 93 -2.02 -0.30 8.36
N SER A 94 -3.24 -0.81 8.54
CA SER A 94 -3.60 -1.60 9.74
C SER A 94 -2.96 -2.98 9.82
N GLY A 95 -2.39 -3.49 8.73
CA GLY A 95 -1.74 -4.78 8.74
C GLY A 95 -1.42 -5.37 7.38
N ILE A 96 -0.73 -6.51 7.44
CA ILE A 96 -0.44 -7.39 6.31
C ILE A 96 -1.33 -8.63 6.41
N ASN A 97 -1.85 -9.08 5.26
CA ASN A 97 -2.57 -10.34 5.11
C ASN A 97 -3.81 -10.45 6.01
N LEU A 98 -4.46 -9.31 6.31
CA LEU A 98 -5.66 -9.30 7.13
C LEU A 98 -6.79 -10.12 6.49
N ARG A 99 -7.62 -10.69 7.38
CA ARG A 99 -8.75 -11.52 6.99
C ARG A 99 -9.78 -10.71 6.21
N GLY A 100 -10.35 -11.31 5.17
CA GLY A 100 -11.43 -10.68 4.41
C GLY A 100 -12.83 -10.86 4.99
N GLY A 101 -13.01 -11.72 6.00
CA GLY A 101 -14.26 -11.91 6.74
C GLY A 101 -15.34 -12.71 6.02
N ALA A 102 -15.46 -12.57 4.70
CA ALA A 102 -16.44 -13.28 3.89
C ALA A 102 -16.08 -14.76 3.68
N ARG A 103 -17.08 -15.65 3.73
CA ARG A 103 -16.87 -17.10 3.50
C ARG A 103 -16.31 -17.45 2.11
N SER A 104 -16.57 -16.60 1.12
CA SER A 104 -16.05 -16.75 -0.25
C SER A 104 -14.63 -16.20 -0.43
N TRP A 105 -14.04 -15.64 0.63
CA TRP A 105 -12.74 -15.00 0.58
C TRP A 105 -11.63 -15.98 0.96
N ASN A 106 -10.60 -16.06 0.10
CA ASN A 106 -9.39 -16.79 0.41
C ASN A 106 -8.38 -15.86 1.09
N ASP A 107 -8.10 -16.15 2.35
CA ASP A 107 -7.02 -15.48 3.08
C ASP A 107 -5.66 -15.93 2.54
N VAL A 108 -4.72 -14.99 2.48
CA VAL A 108 -3.36 -15.24 1.99
C VAL A 108 -2.41 -15.07 3.16
N GLY A 109 -1.70 -16.14 3.53
CA GLY A 109 -0.77 -16.12 4.65
C GLY A 109 -1.40 -15.85 6.03
N THR A 110 -0.54 -15.62 7.02
CA THR A 110 -0.94 -15.34 8.40
C THR A 110 -1.24 -13.84 8.58
N PRO A 111 -2.39 -13.45 9.13
CA PRO A 111 -2.70 -12.05 9.38
C PRO A 111 -1.78 -11.43 10.45
N VAL A 112 -1.22 -10.26 10.15
CA VAL A 112 -0.37 -9.48 11.05
C VAL A 112 -0.92 -8.05 11.16
N LEU A 113 -1.37 -7.67 12.35
CA LEU A 113 -1.97 -6.38 12.65
C LEU A 113 -0.94 -5.43 13.25
N PHE A 114 -1.06 -4.16 12.88
CA PHE A 114 -0.24 -3.06 13.39
C PHE A 114 -1.08 -2.11 14.23
N ARG A 115 -0.55 -1.76 15.39
CA ARG A 115 -1.19 -0.87 16.35
C ARG A 115 -0.18 0.19 16.79
N VAL A 116 -0.69 1.34 17.23
CA VAL A 116 0.11 2.51 17.58
C VAL A 116 -0.36 3.16 18.88
N GLY A 117 0.59 3.79 19.55
CA GLY A 117 0.37 4.51 20.79
C GLY A 117 0.23 3.58 22.01
N PRO A 118 0.15 4.15 23.22
CA PRO A 118 0.13 3.38 24.47
C PRO A 118 -1.17 2.58 24.66
N ASP A 119 -2.28 3.04 24.08
CA ASP A 119 -3.57 2.34 24.10
C ASP A 119 -3.67 1.30 22.97
N GLU A 120 -2.61 1.15 22.16
CA GLU A 120 -2.54 0.24 21.03
C GLU A 120 -3.75 0.38 20.10
N PHE A 121 -4.06 1.59 19.62
CA PHE A 121 -5.09 1.74 18.60
C PHE A 121 -4.62 1.14 17.28
N ALA A 122 -5.51 0.53 16.49
CA ALA A 122 -5.15 0.05 15.16
C ALA A 122 -4.57 1.20 14.32
N PHE A 123 -3.46 0.95 13.63
CA PHE A 123 -2.89 1.92 12.69
C PHE A 123 -3.94 2.24 11.62
N GLY A 124 -4.19 3.53 11.35
CA GLY A 124 -5.20 3.95 10.39
C GLY A 124 -6.64 3.60 10.76
N GLY A 125 -6.92 3.33 12.05
CA GLY A 125 -8.28 3.08 12.52
C GLY A 125 -9.20 4.30 12.41
N ASP A 126 -8.63 5.50 12.31
CA ASP A 126 -9.34 6.77 12.17
C ASP A 126 -9.01 7.41 10.81
N ARG A 127 -10.00 7.45 9.90
CA ARG A 127 -9.80 7.89 8.52
C ARG A 127 -9.40 9.37 8.42
N GLU A 128 -9.86 10.22 9.34
CA GLU A 128 -9.58 11.65 9.32
C GLU A 128 -8.11 11.97 9.66
N ARG A 129 -7.40 11.01 10.24
CA ARG A 129 -6.00 11.10 10.65
C ARG A 129 -5.05 10.37 9.72
N LEU A 130 -5.57 9.81 8.64
CA LEU A 130 -4.87 8.92 7.71
C LEU A 130 -4.59 9.67 6.39
N SER A 131 -3.35 9.59 5.91
CA SER A 131 -3.05 9.99 4.53
C SER A 131 -3.40 8.85 3.56
N HIS A 132 -3.78 9.20 2.34
CA HIS A 132 -3.86 8.21 1.27
C HIS A 132 -2.50 7.53 1.07
N PRO A 133 -2.47 6.23 0.74
CA PRO A 133 -1.24 5.55 0.36
C PRO A 133 -0.58 6.21 -0.85
N THR A 134 0.74 6.37 -0.79
CA THR A 134 1.54 6.90 -1.91
C THR A 134 2.63 5.91 -2.30
N LEU A 135 3.01 5.90 -3.58
CA LEU A 135 4.12 5.10 -4.09
C LEU A 135 5.42 5.91 -4.07
N ALA A 136 6.55 5.28 -3.76
CA ALA A 136 7.84 5.92 -3.88
C ALA A 136 8.11 6.35 -5.33
N GLU A 137 8.61 7.56 -5.52
CA GLU A 137 8.78 8.21 -6.83
C GLU A 137 7.50 8.29 -7.68
N GLY A 138 6.32 8.03 -7.09
CA GLY A 138 5.03 8.02 -7.78
C GLY A 138 4.68 6.72 -8.52
N TYR A 139 5.61 5.77 -8.66
CA TYR A 139 5.39 4.54 -9.44
C TYR A 139 6.05 3.28 -8.87
N LEU A 140 7.07 3.40 -8.01
CA LEU A 140 7.72 2.22 -7.43
C LEU A 140 6.77 1.55 -6.43
N PRO A 141 6.64 0.21 -6.40
CA PRO A 141 5.72 -0.50 -5.52
C PRO A 141 6.27 -0.61 -4.08
N ILE A 142 6.61 0.55 -3.53
CA ILE A 142 7.02 0.82 -2.17
C ILE A 142 5.99 1.81 -1.63
N VAL A 143 5.09 1.30 -0.81
CA VAL A 143 3.91 2.03 -0.34
C VAL A 143 4.27 2.77 0.94
N GLU A 144 4.02 4.08 0.99
CA GLU A 144 4.08 4.89 2.20
C GLU A 144 2.65 5.25 2.67
N ILE A 145 2.40 5.11 3.96
CA ILE A 145 1.15 5.50 4.62
C ILE A 145 1.51 6.29 5.88
N ARG A 146 0.87 7.44 6.08
CA ARG A 146 1.03 8.26 7.29
C ARG A 146 -0.23 8.26 8.12
N TYR A 147 -0.06 8.20 9.42
CA TYR A 147 -1.17 8.20 10.36
C TYR A 147 -0.83 9.05 11.58
N GLN A 148 -1.70 10.00 11.90
CA GLN A 148 -1.59 10.79 13.12
C GLN A 148 -2.17 10.00 14.29
N GLY A 149 -1.31 9.64 15.23
CA GLY A 149 -1.68 8.96 16.46
C GLY A 149 -2.73 9.72 17.27
N ARG A 150 -3.46 8.98 18.10
CA ARG A 150 -4.32 9.59 19.12
C ARG A 150 -3.46 9.99 20.30
N ILE A 151 -3.69 11.20 20.79
CA ILE A 151 -3.11 11.63 22.05
C ILE A 151 -3.92 10.94 23.15
N PRO A 152 -3.30 10.16 24.04
CA PRO A 152 -4.00 9.58 25.18
C PRO A 152 -4.68 10.69 25.98
N PHE A 153 -5.90 10.46 26.43
CA PHE A 153 -6.62 11.46 27.23
C PHE A 153 -5.92 11.64 28.58
N SER A 154 -5.18 12.73 28.74
CA SER A 154 -4.50 13.10 29.99
C SER A 154 -5.02 14.42 30.53
N GLY A 155 -6.29 14.44 30.95
CA GLY A 155 -6.88 15.59 31.66
C GLY A 155 -7.07 16.85 30.79
N PRO A 156 -7.15 18.05 31.38
CA PRO A 156 -7.74 19.24 30.74
C PRO A 156 -6.96 19.82 29.55
N ARG A 157 -5.72 19.38 29.29
CA ARG A 157 -4.98 19.73 28.06
C ARG A 157 -4.08 18.58 27.61
N PRO A 158 -4.13 18.16 26.34
CA PRO A 158 -3.08 17.30 25.79
C PRO A 158 -1.75 18.06 25.86
N GLN A 159 -0.86 17.65 26.76
CA GLN A 159 0.43 18.31 27.00
C GLN A 159 1.47 18.03 25.91
N ARG A 160 1.13 17.22 24.89
CA ARG A 160 2.10 16.74 23.90
C ARG A 160 1.52 16.78 22.49
N ALA A 161 2.36 17.17 21.54
CA ALA A 161 2.04 17.04 20.12
C ALA A 161 1.80 15.57 19.76
N PRO A 162 0.83 15.28 18.87
CA PRO A 162 0.54 13.93 18.44
C PRO A 162 1.72 13.33 17.68
N GLU A 163 1.91 12.03 17.81
CA GLU A 163 2.86 11.28 16.99
C GLU A 163 2.34 11.18 15.55
N HIS A 164 3.16 11.55 14.59
CA HIS A 164 2.86 11.34 13.17
C HIS A 164 3.64 10.12 12.70
N TYR A 165 2.97 8.98 12.70
CA TYR A 165 3.54 7.71 12.28
C TYR A 165 3.65 7.65 10.75
N ARG A 166 4.72 6.99 10.29
CA ARG A 166 4.95 6.62 8.90
C ARG A 166 5.21 5.13 8.83
N LEU A 167 4.46 4.45 7.96
CA LEU A 167 4.65 3.08 7.53
C LEU A 167 5.15 3.10 6.09
N GLU A 168 6.28 2.45 5.81
CA GLU A 168 6.73 2.14 4.45
C GLU A 168 6.74 0.61 4.28
N ALA A 169 6.20 0.09 3.18
CA ALA A 169 6.10 -1.34 2.95
C ALA A 169 6.31 -1.73 1.47
N PHE A 170 7.00 -2.85 1.24
CA PHE A 170 7.24 -3.40 -0.10
C PHE A 170 7.50 -4.92 -0.03
N ALA A 171 7.27 -5.61 -1.15
CA ALA A 171 7.66 -7.02 -1.29
C ALA A 171 9.15 -7.11 -1.67
N SER A 172 9.90 -8.00 -1.02
CA SER A 172 11.31 -8.25 -1.38
C SER A 172 11.39 -8.78 -2.81
N THR A 173 12.30 -8.21 -3.61
CA THR A 173 12.64 -8.70 -4.96
C THR A 173 13.83 -9.65 -4.96
N ASP A 174 14.37 -9.99 -3.78
CA ASP A 174 15.39 -11.03 -3.66
C ASP A 174 14.78 -12.40 -3.99
N PRO A 175 15.30 -13.15 -4.99
CA PRO A 175 14.73 -14.44 -5.36
C PRO A 175 14.53 -15.39 -4.17
N ALA A 176 15.48 -15.45 -3.24
CA ALA A 176 15.40 -16.33 -2.06
C ALA A 176 14.24 -15.94 -1.10
N LEU A 177 13.84 -14.67 -1.10
CA LEU A 177 12.78 -14.14 -0.24
C LEU A 177 11.43 -14.05 -0.97
N ALA A 178 11.48 -13.71 -2.26
CA ALA A 178 10.32 -13.52 -3.13
C ALA A 178 9.48 -14.79 -3.27
N GLU A 179 10.10 -15.97 -3.28
CA GLU A 179 9.40 -17.26 -3.33
C GLU A 179 8.41 -17.49 -2.17
N ASN A 180 8.67 -16.82 -1.05
CA ASN A 180 7.88 -16.88 0.18
C ASN A 180 6.96 -15.67 0.36
N GLY A 181 6.99 -14.71 -0.57
CA GLY A 181 6.20 -13.48 -0.52
C GLY A 181 6.53 -12.63 0.70
N ILE A 182 7.82 -12.45 0.99
CA ILE A 182 8.30 -11.63 2.12
C ILE A 182 7.95 -10.16 1.88
N VAL A 183 7.20 -9.57 2.81
CA VAL A 183 6.96 -8.12 2.87
C VAL A 183 7.83 -7.51 3.95
N LEU A 184 8.61 -6.50 3.60
CA LEU A 184 9.30 -5.66 4.56
C LEU A 184 8.44 -4.46 4.92
N VAL A 185 8.39 -4.13 6.20
CA VAL A 185 7.67 -2.97 6.71
C VAL A 185 8.59 -2.18 7.65
N LYS A 186 8.65 -0.86 7.47
CA LYS A 186 9.36 0.07 8.34
C LYS A 186 8.40 1.06 8.97
N PHE A 187 8.48 1.18 10.28
CA PHE A 187 7.81 2.19 11.08
C PHE A 187 8.79 3.27 11.50
N SER A 188 8.40 4.52 11.33
CA SER A 188 9.16 5.70 11.77
C SER A 188 8.21 6.83 12.19
N LEU A 189 8.75 7.86 12.83
CA LEU A 189 8.00 9.08 13.11
C LEU A 189 8.39 10.19 12.15
N ALA A 190 7.40 10.78 11.49
CA ALA A 190 7.55 12.06 10.79
C ALA A 190 7.54 13.24 11.78
N ALA A 191 6.85 13.11 12.91
CA ALA A 191 6.84 14.05 14.02
C ALA A 191 6.43 13.35 15.33
N GLY A 192 6.72 13.99 16.47
CA GLY A 192 6.60 13.39 17.81
C GLY A 192 7.93 12.85 18.33
N THR A 193 7.96 12.32 19.55
CA THR A 193 9.24 11.96 20.22
C THR A 193 9.29 10.56 20.84
N ASN A 194 8.18 9.80 20.82
CA ASN A 194 8.07 8.52 21.54
C ASN A 194 6.90 7.72 20.95
N GLY A 195 7.07 7.28 19.71
CA GLY A 195 6.08 6.46 19.03
C GLY A 195 6.15 5.05 19.57
N ILE A 196 5.00 4.49 19.94
CA ILE A 196 4.87 3.06 20.24
C ILE A 196 4.25 2.38 19.03
N ILE A 197 4.84 1.26 18.60
CA ILE A 197 4.28 0.33 17.62
C ILE A 197 4.09 -1.02 18.30
N THR A 198 2.94 -1.64 18.06
CA THR A 198 2.65 -3.00 18.50
C THR A 198 2.30 -3.87 17.30
N VAL A 199 2.92 -5.05 17.22
CA VAL A 199 2.61 -6.09 16.23
C VAL A 199 1.84 -7.20 16.92
N GLN A 200 0.69 -7.54 16.35
CA GLN A 200 -0.16 -8.65 16.78
C GLN A 200 -0.32 -9.63 15.62
N VAL A 201 0.01 -10.90 15.86
CA VAL A 201 -0.19 -11.97 14.88
C VAL A 201 -1.50 -12.69 15.19
N ASP A 202 -2.32 -12.93 14.17
CA ASP A 202 -3.55 -13.71 14.29
C ASP A 202 -3.29 -15.21 14.12
N SER A 203 -2.45 -15.73 15.00
CA SER A 203 -2.17 -17.15 15.17
C SER A 203 -2.01 -17.42 16.67
N ARG A 204 -2.48 -18.57 17.15
CA ARG A 204 -2.34 -18.96 18.55
C ARG A 204 -2.17 -20.47 18.68
N PRO A 205 -1.24 -20.91 19.54
CA PRO A 205 -0.26 -20.11 20.28
C PRO A 205 0.91 -19.66 19.40
N VAL A 206 1.66 -18.68 19.89
CA VAL A 206 2.86 -18.14 19.24
C VAL A 206 4.00 -18.04 20.23
N LYS A 207 5.23 -18.22 19.74
CA LYS A 207 6.46 -18.07 20.54
C LYS A 207 7.28 -16.93 19.98
N PHE A 208 7.72 -16.02 20.85
CA PHE A 208 8.74 -15.02 20.53
C PHE A 208 10.08 -15.46 21.09
N SER A 209 11.06 -15.64 20.22
CA SER A 209 12.44 -15.94 20.63
C SER A 209 13.37 -15.51 19.52
N GLU A 210 14.54 -14.99 19.88
CA GLU A 210 15.55 -14.54 18.91
C GLU A 210 14.89 -13.64 17.85
N GLY A 211 14.25 -12.52 18.19
CA GLY A 211 13.72 -11.58 17.19
C GLY A 211 12.76 -12.17 16.13
N LYS A 212 12.10 -13.30 16.39
CA LYS A 212 11.09 -13.88 15.50
C LYS A 212 9.88 -14.37 16.28
N ILE A 213 8.72 -14.32 15.65
CA ILE A 213 7.51 -15.01 16.09
C ILE A 213 7.37 -16.28 15.28
N THR A 214 7.20 -17.42 15.96
CA THR A 214 6.90 -18.71 15.33
C THR A 214 5.55 -19.27 15.80
N ASP A 215 4.94 -20.12 14.98
CA ASP A 215 3.81 -20.96 15.38
C ASP A 215 4.26 -22.18 16.21
N GLU A 216 3.31 -23.04 16.59
CA GLU A 216 3.58 -24.30 17.30
C GLU A 216 4.48 -25.27 16.54
N SER A 217 4.39 -25.25 15.21
CA SER A 217 5.19 -26.10 14.32
C SER A 217 6.59 -25.53 14.05
N GLY A 218 6.91 -24.38 14.63
CA GLY A 218 8.18 -23.69 14.43
C GLY A 218 8.26 -22.91 13.12
N HIS A 219 7.15 -22.73 12.39
CA HIS A 219 7.16 -21.89 11.22
C HIS A 219 7.27 -20.42 11.59
N VAL A 220 8.10 -19.67 10.88
CA VAL A 220 8.25 -18.24 11.14
C VAL A 220 7.07 -17.46 10.56
N LEU A 221 6.47 -16.63 11.40
CA LEU A 221 5.34 -15.76 11.07
C LEU A 221 5.76 -14.30 10.88
N VAL A 222 6.76 -13.83 11.65
CA VAL A 222 7.31 -12.47 11.56
C VAL A 222 8.77 -12.49 12.03
N TYR A 223 9.65 -11.80 11.30
CA TYR A 223 11.00 -11.44 11.73
C TYR A 223 11.03 -9.98 12.18
N PHE A 224 11.82 -9.69 13.21
CA PHE A 224 11.94 -8.38 13.83
C PHE A 224 13.41 -7.93 13.85
N ASP A 225 13.63 -6.62 13.77
CA ASP A 225 14.92 -6.04 14.14
C ASP A 225 15.11 -5.97 15.68
N GLU A 226 16.24 -5.41 16.12
CA GLU A 226 16.60 -5.28 17.53
C GLU A 226 15.77 -4.24 18.32
N THR A 227 14.90 -3.47 17.67
CA THR A 227 14.07 -2.45 18.35
C THR A 227 12.89 -3.08 19.09
N TRP A 228 12.61 -4.35 18.84
CA TRP A 228 11.42 -5.04 19.34
C TRP A 228 11.67 -5.78 20.64
N THR A 229 10.66 -5.71 21.51
CA THR A 229 10.59 -6.41 22.79
C THR A 229 9.29 -7.19 22.85
N TRP A 230 9.23 -8.24 23.68
CA TRP A 230 8.03 -9.05 23.85
C TRP A 230 7.39 -8.77 25.20
N GLU A 231 6.19 -8.20 25.19
CA GLU A 231 5.45 -7.82 26.38
C GLU A 231 3.97 -8.17 26.18
N ARG A 232 3.31 -8.68 27.24
CA ARG A 232 1.85 -8.93 27.24
C ARG A 232 1.35 -9.78 26.06
N GLY A 233 2.18 -10.70 25.56
CA GLY A 233 1.85 -11.59 24.44
C GLY A 233 1.87 -10.92 23.06
N ARG A 234 2.55 -9.78 22.91
CA ARG A 234 2.71 -9.03 21.66
C ARG A 234 4.13 -8.49 21.53
N ALA A 235 4.54 -8.16 20.30
CA ALA A 235 5.81 -7.50 20.05
C ALA A 235 5.61 -5.97 20.09
N HIS A 236 6.48 -5.26 20.79
CA HIS A 236 6.43 -3.81 20.99
C HIS A 236 7.75 -3.15 20.60
N ALA A 237 7.66 -2.01 19.92
CA ALA A 237 8.79 -1.17 19.55
C ALA A 237 8.56 0.28 19.98
N ARG A 238 9.62 0.92 20.48
CA ARG A 238 9.65 2.37 20.72
C ARG A 238 10.50 3.04 19.64
N ILE A 239 9.91 4.01 18.95
CA ILE A 239 10.50 4.72 17.81
C ILE A 239 10.52 6.24 18.05
N GLY A 240 11.43 6.91 17.37
CA GLY A 240 11.64 8.36 17.39
C GLY A 240 11.75 8.90 15.97
N THR A 241 12.04 10.19 15.80
CA THR A 241 12.34 10.77 14.48
C THR A 241 13.65 10.25 13.89
N ASN A 242 14.55 9.79 14.76
CA ASN A 242 15.89 9.27 14.50
C ASN A 242 16.02 7.76 14.80
N ARG A 243 14.92 7.08 15.16
CA ARG A 243 14.90 5.63 15.42
C ARG A 243 13.67 5.01 14.76
N SER A 244 13.88 4.01 13.92
CA SER A 244 12.80 3.24 13.27
C SER A 244 12.75 1.80 13.80
N ALA A 245 11.64 1.12 13.53
CA ALA A 245 11.49 -0.31 13.76
C ALA A 245 11.06 -0.98 12.46
N THR A 246 11.63 -2.14 12.16
CA THR A 246 11.40 -2.88 10.92
C THR A 246 10.98 -4.32 11.21
N VAL A 247 10.16 -4.86 10.32
CA VAL A 247 9.70 -6.25 10.36
C VAL A 247 9.72 -6.84 8.95
N ALA A 248 9.88 -8.15 8.85
CA ALA A 248 9.70 -8.92 7.62
C ALA A 248 8.64 -10.00 7.85
N ILE A 249 7.64 -10.06 6.97
CA ILE A 249 6.45 -10.88 7.13
C ILE A 249 6.36 -11.82 5.92
N PRO A 250 6.59 -13.14 6.11
CA PRO A 250 6.35 -14.12 5.07
C PRO A 250 4.85 -14.33 4.82
N THR A 251 4.49 -14.53 3.56
CA THR A 251 3.11 -14.91 3.20
C THR A 251 2.94 -16.41 3.14
N LYS A 252 3.95 -17.16 2.66
CA LYS A 252 3.99 -18.61 2.83
C LYS A 252 4.55 -18.95 4.21
N LEU A 253 4.08 -20.03 4.82
CA LEU A 253 4.71 -20.55 6.03
C LEU A 253 6.14 -21.01 5.71
N VAL A 254 7.03 -20.71 6.64
CA VAL A 254 8.47 -20.87 6.48
C VAL A 254 8.99 -21.79 7.56
N ALA A 255 9.57 -22.92 7.19
CA ALA A 255 10.30 -23.76 8.15
C ALA A 255 11.67 -23.12 8.45
N GLY A 256 11.86 -22.59 9.66
CA GLY A 256 13.13 -22.02 10.10
C GLY A 256 13.50 -20.68 9.45
N ASP A 257 14.79 -20.44 9.27
CA ASP A 257 15.30 -19.18 8.70
C ASP A 257 15.40 -19.29 7.16
N ILE A 258 14.98 -18.26 6.42
CA ILE A 258 15.13 -18.22 4.95
C ILE A 258 16.31 -17.34 4.57
N GLY A 259 17.28 -17.92 3.86
CA GLY A 259 18.37 -17.17 3.23
C GLY A 259 19.14 -16.36 4.27
N ARG A 260 19.16 -15.02 4.11
CA ARG A 260 19.80 -14.08 5.05
C ARG A 260 18.83 -13.46 6.07
N LEU A 261 17.55 -13.85 6.10
CA LEU A 261 16.61 -13.47 7.16
C LEU A 261 16.95 -14.28 8.41
N THR A 262 17.97 -13.83 9.13
CA THR A 262 18.16 -14.22 10.52
C THR A 262 17.60 -13.11 11.42
N SER A 263 17.53 -13.40 12.70
CA SER A 263 17.17 -12.45 13.73
C SER A 263 18.27 -11.40 13.92
N ALA A 264 17.91 -10.18 14.33
CA ALA A 264 18.91 -9.19 14.73
C ALA A 264 19.87 -9.76 15.81
N PRO A 265 21.18 -9.39 15.81
CA PRO A 265 21.80 -8.29 15.06
C PRO A 265 22.32 -8.65 13.65
N LYS A 266 22.22 -9.93 13.22
CA LYS A 266 22.62 -10.37 11.87
C LYS A 266 21.46 -10.35 10.86
N GLY A 267 20.34 -9.78 11.26
CA GLY A 267 19.07 -9.88 10.57
C GLY A 267 18.93 -9.03 9.32
N PHE A 268 17.85 -9.28 8.58
CA PHE A 268 17.62 -8.70 7.26
C PHE A 268 17.81 -7.19 7.26
N ASN A 269 18.69 -6.72 6.37
CA ASN A 269 18.94 -5.29 6.22
C ASN A 269 17.82 -4.67 5.37
N TYR A 270 16.91 -3.96 6.04
CA TYR A 270 15.80 -3.27 5.38
C TYR A 270 16.27 -2.35 4.26
N GLU A 271 17.33 -1.58 4.47
CA GLU A 271 17.81 -0.59 3.50
C GLU A 271 18.40 -1.27 2.27
N GLU A 272 19.16 -2.35 2.46
CA GLU A 272 19.68 -3.17 1.35
C GLU A 272 18.53 -3.74 0.52
N GLN A 273 17.50 -4.29 1.17
CA GLN A 273 16.32 -4.84 0.51
C GLN A 273 15.51 -3.76 -0.22
N ARG A 274 15.39 -2.56 0.36
CA ARG A 274 14.73 -1.41 -0.27
C ARG A 274 15.47 -0.98 -1.53
N GLN A 275 16.80 -0.84 -1.46
CA GLN A 275 17.63 -0.51 -2.61
C GLN A 275 17.57 -1.59 -3.69
N LYS A 276 17.55 -2.87 -3.31
CA LYS A 276 17.37 -3.99 -4.23
C LYS A 276 16.02 -3.93 -4.93
N CYS A 277 14.94 -3.67 -4.20
CA CYS A 277 13.60 -3.46 -4.75
C CYS A 277 13.58 -2.33 -5.78
N VAL A 278 14.08 -1.14 -5.41
CA VAL A 278 14.16 0.01 -6.34
C VAL A 278 14.91 -0.36 -7.61
N ARG A 279 16.09 -0.99 -7.48
CA ARG A 279 16.92 -1.38 -8.61
C ARG A 279 16.20 -2.35 -9.53
N THR A 280 15.63 -3.43 -8.99
CA THR A 280 14.92 -4.44 -9.78
C THR A 280 13.80 -3.81 -10.61
N TRP A 281 12.99 -2.94 -10.01
CA TRP A 281 11.88 -2.30 -10.74
C TRP A 281 12.37 -1.31 -11.79
N LYS A 282 13.42 -0.52 -11.51
CA LYS A 282 14.02 0.39 -12.49
C LYS A 282 14.64 -0.36 -13.66
N GLU A 283 15.34 -1.47 -13.40
CA GLU A 283 15.92 -2.33 -14.44
C GLU A 283 14.83 -2.94 -15.34
N LEU A 284 13.71 -3.40 -14.76
CA LEU A 284 12.58 -3.92 -15.52
C LEU A 284 11.92 -2.86 -16.40
N LEU A 285 11.70 -1.66 -15.85
CA LEU A 285 11.14 -0.55 -16.62
C LEU A 285 12.06 -0.15 -17.77
N ALA A 286 13.38 -0.11 -17.54
CA ALA A 286 14.36 0.18 -18.57
C ALA A 286 14.34 -0.84 -19.72
N GLN A 287 14.02 -2.12 -19.44
CA GLN A 287 13.87 -3.13 -20.48
C GLN A 287 12.61 -2.92 -21.34
N GLY A 288 11.52 -2.41 -20.77
CA GLY A 288 10.27 -2.17 -21.49
C GLY A 288 10.21 -0.83 -22.24
N MET A 289 11.18 0.05 -22.03
CA MET A 289 11.29 1.36 -22.71
C MET A 289 12.24 1.33 -23.92
N ASN A 290 12.93 0.22 -24.16
CA ASN A 290 13.77 -0.03 -25.35
C ASN A 290 12.99 -0.84 -26.39
#